data_AF-A0A0K8W9S6-F1
#
_entry.id   AF-A0A0K8W9S6-F1
#
_cell.length_a   1.000
_cell.length_b   1.000
_cell.length_c   1.000
_cell.angle_alpha   90.00
_cell.angle_beta   90.00
_cell.angle_gamma   90.00
#
_symmetry.space_group_name_H-M   'P 1'
#
loop_
_entity.id
_entity.type
_entity.pdbx_description
1 polymer ?
#
loop_
_entity_poly.entity_id
_entity_poly.type
_entity_poly.pdbx_seq_one_letter_code
_entity_poly.pdbx_strand_id
1 'polypeptide(L)'
;SKWKFFFFDERYVDETDPESTYGTYKIKLVPQTELQLHQFEPINVNLPLAECAADYETKIRAEFGASVGSVPEFDLLLLGMGPDGHTCSLFPEHALLDEKTLLIAPIADSPKLPPQRVTMTLPLINNAKCCIFAMCGTSKAEMVKRVFVDMEDLPAGKVSPKNGELLLILDAEAGKYIQK
;
A
#
# COMPACT_ATOMS: atom_id res chain seq x y z
N SER A 1 16.13 -14.09 7.58
CA SER A 1 15.19 -13.85 8.70
C SER A 1 13.85 -14.53 8.37
N LYS A 2 12.85 -14.54 9.28
CA LYS A 2 11.53 -15.15 9.03
C LYS A 2 10.50 -14.19 8.41
N TRP A 3 10.91 -12.98 8.04
CA TRP A 3 10.03 -11.98 7.46
C TRP A 3 9.69 -12.33 6.02
N LYS A 4 8.42 -12.17 5.66
CA LYS A 4 7.90 -12.19 4.29
C LYS A 4 7.32 -10.81 3.98
N PHE A 5 7.66 -10.27 2.82
CA PHE A 5 7.29 -8.92 2.39
C PHE A 5 6.37 -9.00 1.18
N PHE A 6 5.32 -8.19 1.22
CA PHE A 6 4.38 -8.00 0.13
C PHE A 6 4.31 -6.51 -0.21
N PHE A 7 3.93 -6.21 -1.44
CA PHE A 7 3.75 -4.85 -1.93
C PHE A 7 2.27 -4.49 -1.85
N PHE A 8 1.96 -3.38 -1.18
CA PHE A 8 0.59 -2.88 -1.08
C PHE A 8 0.12 -2.22 -2.38
N ASP A 9 1.03 -1.82 -3.27
CA ASP A 9 0.75 -1.56 -4.67
C ASP A 9 2.00 -1.73 -5.52
N GLU A 10 1.81 -1.90 -6.83
CA GLU A 10 2.87 -1.91 -7.82
C GLU A 10 2.40 -1.33 -9.15
N ARG A 11 3.31 -0.65 -9.85
CA ARG A 11 3.05 -0.07 -11.17
C ARG A 11 3.15 -1.21 -12.18
N TYR A 12 2.19 -1.30 -13.09
CA TYR A 12 2.18 -2.33 -14.13
C TYR A 12 3.15 -1.94 -15.25
N VAL A 13 4.44 -2.11 -14.95
CA VAL A 13 5.60 -1.82 -15.80
C VAL A 13 6.64 -2.93 -15.62
N ASP A 14 7.59 -3.04 -16.53
CA ASP A 14 8.69 -4.01 -16.43
C ASP A 14 9.52 -3.80 -15.15
N GLU A 15 10.11 -4.87 -14.59
CA GLU A 15 10.90 -4.77 -13.35
C GLU A 15 12.15 -3.88 -13.49
N THR A 16 12.62 -3.63 -14.71
CA THR A 16 13.75 -2.73 -15.00
C THR A 16 13.33 -1.27 -15.17
N ASP A 17 12.03 -1.00 -15.24
CA ASP A 17 11.50 0.36 -15.32
C ASP A 17 11.77 1.14 -14.02
N PRO A 18 12.21 2.40 -14.08
CA PRO A 18 12.47 3.21 -12.89
C PRO A 18 11.24 3.43 -11.99
N GLU A 19 10.03 3.25 -12.50
CA GLU A 19 8.77 3.34 -11.73
C GLU A 19 8.38 2.03 -11.02
N SER A 20 9.11 0.92 -11.24
CA SER A 20 8.90 -0.34 -10.52
C SER A 20 9.35 -0.24 -9.06
N THR A 21 8.42 -0.53 -8.15
CA THR A 21 8.69 -0.57 -6.70
C THR A 21 9.59 -1.76 -6.37
N TYR A 22 9.26 -2.94 -6.87
CA TYR A 22 10.07 -4.15 -6.72
C TYR A 22 11.46 -3.98 -7.33
N GLY A 23 11.55 -3.43 -8.55
CA GLY A 23 12.83 -3.11 -9.20
C GLY A 23 13.68 -2.18 -8.36
N THR A 24 13.07 -1.12 -7.80
CA THR A 24 13.73 -0.19 -6.89
C THR A 24 14.24 -0.90 -5.63
N TYR A 25 13.44 -1.78 -5.02
CA TYR A 25 13.83 -2.50 -3.80
C TYR A 25 14.99 -3.47 -4.09
N LYS A 26 14.92 -4.19 -5.20
CA LYS A 26 15.94 -5.13 -5.66
C LYS A 26 17.29 -4.45 -5.88
N ILE A 27 17.30 -3.24 -6.45
CA ILE A 27 18.53 -2.52 -6.82
C ILE A 27 19.05 -1.64 -5.67
N LYS A 28 18.18 -0.99 -4.91
CA LYS A 28 18.57 0.06 -3.95
C LYS A 28 18.46 -0.37 -2.49
N LEU A 29 17.43 -1.14 -2.12
CA LEU A 29 17.17 -1.50 -0.72
C LEU A 29 17.93 -2.77 -0.33
N VAL A 30 17.72 -3.86 -1.07
CA VAL A 30 18.26 -5.18 -0.72
C VAL A 30 19.79 -5.17 -0.59
N PRO A 31 20.58 -4.56 -1.49
CA PRO A 31 22.03 -4.52 -1.36
C PRO A 31 22.56 -3.72 -0.15
N GLN A 32 21.71 -2.89 0.46
CA GLN A 32 22.06 -2.05 1.61
C GLN A 32 21.60 -2.65 2.95
N THR A 33 21.02 -3.85 2.93
CA THR A 33 20.43 -4.49 4.11
C THR A 33 20.80 -5.98 4.16
N GLU A 34 20.40 -6.67 5.23
CA GLU A 34 20.53 -8.14 5.32
C GLU A 34 19.36 -8.89 4.66
N LEU A 35 18.39 -8.16 4.10
CA LEU A 35 17.21 -8.75 3.46
C LEU A 35 17.61 -9.52 2.19
N GLN A 36 16.82 -10.53 1.85
CA GLN A 36 17.04 -11.37 0.69
C GLN A 36 15.85 -11.30 -0.26
N LEU A 37 16.09 -11.37 -1.57
CA LEU A 37 15.03 -11.24 -2.58
C LEU A 37 13.91 -12.29 -2.43
N HIS A 38 14.24 -13.51 -2.00
CA HIS A 38 13.24 -14.57 -1.78
C HIS A 38 12.22 -14.25 -0.67
N GLN A 39 12.51 -13.25 0.17
CA GLN A 39 11.59 -12.78 1.20
C GLN A 39 10.49 -11.89 0.63
N PHE A 40 10.65 -11.35 -0.58
CA PHE A 40 9.68 -10.48 -1.21
C PHE A 40 8.80 -11.30 -2.16
N GLU A 41 7.49 -11.07 -2.12
CA GLU A 41 6.54 -11.60 -3.08
C GLU A 41 6.18 -10.49 -4.10
N PRO A 42 6.77 -10.50 -5.31
CA PRO A 42 6.47 -9.50 -6.33
C PRO A 42 5.12 -9.76 -7.02
N ILE A 43 4.49 -8.69 -7.49
CA ILE A 43 3.35 -8.77 -8.40
C ILE A 43 3.88 -9.19 -9.79
N ASN A 44 3.30 -10.22 -10.39
CA ASN A 44 3.74 -10.73 -11.69
C ASN A 44 3.18 -9.88 -12.85
N VAL A 45 3.89 -8.80 -13.17
CA VAL A 45 3.56 -7.84 -14.25
C VAL A 45 3.66 -8.40 -15.67
N ASN A 46 4.08 -9.67 -15.84
CA ASN A 46 4.09 -10.35 -17.15
C ASN A 46 2.74 -10.96 -17.54
N LEU A 47 1.79 -11.00 -16.60
CA LEU A 47 0.42 -11.43 -16.86
C LEU A 47 -0.44 -10.23 -17.30
N PRO A 48 -1.57 -10.43 -17.98
CA PRO A 48 -2.55 -9.37 -18.17
C PRO A 48 -2.94 -8.71 -16.84
N LEU A 49 -3.14 -7.39 -16.84
CA LEU A 49 -3.35 -6.59 -15.61
C LEU A 49 -4.36 -7.20 -14.61
N ALA A 50 -5.51 -7.69 -15.09
CA ALA A 50 -6.51 -8.32 -14.23
C ALA A 50 -6.03 -9.65 -13.63
N GLU A 51 -5.25 -10.43 -14.39
CA GLU A 51 -4.65 -11.68 -13.94
C GLU A 51 -3.52 -11.43 -12.94
N CYS A 52 -2.79 -10.29 -13.03
CA CYS A 52 -1.81 -9.91 -12.02
C CYS A 52 -2.43 -9.81 -10.62
N ALA A 53 -3.59 -9.14 -10.51
CA ALA A 53 -4.28 -8.97 -9.24
C ALA A 53 -4.74 -10.33 -8.67
N ALA A 54 -5.32 -11.19 -9.52
CA ALA A 54 -5.78 -12.52 -9.13
C ALA A 54 -4.63 -13.46 -8.72
N ASP A 55 -3.51 -13.46 -9.47
CA ASP A 55 -2.29 -14.18 -9.14
C ASP A 55 -1.73 -13.71 -7.79
N TYR A 56 -1.69 -12.40 -7.58
CA TYR A 56 -1.16 -11.83 -6.34
C TYR A 56 -2.02 -12.15 -5.12
N GLU A 57 -3.35 -12.06 -5.25
CA GLU A 57 -4.26 -12.48 -4.18
C GLU A 57 -4.08 -13.98 -3.86
N THR A 58 -3.89 -14.83 -4.87
CA THR A 58 -3.64 -16.27 -4.69
C THR A 58 -2.37 -16.53 -3.89
N LYS A 59 -1.27 -15.83 -4.21
CA LYS A 59 0.00 -15.91 -3.49
C LYS A 59 -0.12 -15.46 -2.04
N ILE A 60 -0.81 -14.34 -1.79
CA ILE A 60 -1.09 -13.87 -0.43
C ILE A 60 -1.87 -14.95 0.33
N ARG A 61 -2.98 -15.44 -0.21
CA ARG A 61 -3.80 -16.47 0.46
C ARG A 61 -3.00 -17.72 0.79
N ALA A 62 -2.13 -18.17 -0.13
CA ALA A 62 -1.27 -19.33 0.07
C ALA A 62 -0.29 -19.12 1.23
N GLU A 63 0.37 -17.95 1.32
CA GLU A 63 1.29 -17.63 2.42
C GLU A 63 0.57 -17.63 3.78
N PHE A 64 -0.64 -17.06 3.83
CA PHE A 64 -1.42 -16.98 5.07
C PHE A 64 -2.20 -18.26 5.41
N GLY A 65 -2.20 -19.29 4.54
CA GLY A 65 -3.05 -20.46 4.68
C GLY A 65 -4.55 -20.11 4.70
N ALA A 66 -4.93 -19.02 4.05
CA ALA A 66 -6.25 -18.42 4.13
C ALA A 66 -7.24 -19.12 3.16
N SER A 67 -8.37 -19.57 3.68
CA SER A 67 -9.43 -20.16 2.85
C SER A 67 -10.08 -19.12 1.94
N VAL A 68 -10.75 -19.58 0.88
CA VAL A 68 -11.63 -18.72 0.07
C VAL A 68 -12.64 -18.03 0.98
N GLY A 69 -12.82 -16.72 0.80
CA GLY A 69 -13.74 -15.89 1.58
C GLY A 69 -13.19 -15.39 2.93
N SER A 70 -12.06 -15.92 3.42
CA SER A 70 -11.36 -15.30 4.55
C SER A 70 -10.52 -14.11 4.07
N VAL A 71 -10.30 -13.12 4.93
CA VAL A 71 -9.41 -11.99 4.64
C VAL A 71 -8.10 -12.25 5.38
N PRO A 72 -6.95 -12.36 4.69
CA PRO A 72 -5.64 -12.42 5.32
C PRO A 72 -5.40 -11.23 6.25
N GLU A 73 -4.78 -11.46 7.40
CA GLU A 73 -4.46 -10.42 8.39
C GLU A 73 -2.96 -10.19 8.40
N PHE A 74 -2.52 -9.09 7.79
CA PHE A 74 -1.11 -8.70 7.80
C PHE A 74 -0.68 -8.23 9.20
N ASP A 75 0.51 -8.61 9.64
CA ASP A 75 1.06 -8.12 10.91
C ASP A 75 1.33 -6.61 10.87
N LEU A 76 1.81 -6.11 9.73
CA LEU A 76 2.20 -4.72 9.54
C LEU A 76 2.04 -4.29 8.08
N LEU A 77 1.42 -3.13 7.86
CA LEU A 77 1.45 -2.39 6.59
C LEU A 77 2.16 -1.05 6.80
N LEU A 78 3.30 -0.87 6.13
CA LEU A 78 4.02 0.41 6.11
C LEU A 78 3.57 1.23 4.90
N LEU A 79 2.65 2.16 5.12
CA LEU A 79 1.94 2.88 4.08
C LEU A 79 2.57 4.25 3.79
N GLY A 80 2.43 4.67 2.54
CA GLY A 80 2.74 6.03 2.09
C GLY A 80 1.49 6.87 1.88
N MET A 81 1.64 8.19 1.98
CA MET A 81 0.58 9.14 1.62
C MET A 81 1.07 10.13 0.56
N GLY A 82 0.33 10.21 -0.54
CA GLY A 82 0.56 11.16 -1.61
C GLY A 82 0.15 12.60 -1.28
N PRO A 83 0.57 13.58 -2.09
CA PRO A 83 0.24 15.00 -1.91
C PRO A 83 -1.24 15.36 -2.12
N ASP A 84 -2.04 14.40 -2.56
CA ASP A 84 -3.49 14.38 -2.80
C ASP A 84 -4.21 13.47 -1.80
N GLY A 85 -3.52 12.94 -0.79
CA GLY A 85 -4.11 12.09 0.25
C GLY A 85 -4.33 10.63 -0.17
N HIS A 86 -3.90 10.25 -1.39
CA HIS A 86 -3.93 8.84 -1.81
C HIS A 86 -2.98 7.99 -0.96
N THR A 87 -3.33 6.72 -0.79
CA THR A 87 -2.47 5.66 -0.23
C THR A 87 -2.55 4.45 -1.14
N CYS A 88 -1.49 3.64 -1.24
CA CYS A 88 -1.36 2.60 -2.27
C CYS A 88 -1.68 3.20 -3.65
N SER A 89 -2.54 2.55 -4.46
CA SER A 89 -3.15 3.18 -5.63
C SER A 89 -4.65 3.46 -5.45
N LEU A 90 -5.04 3.88 -4.25
CA LEU A 90 -6.40 4.32 -3.91
C LEU A 90 -6.46 5.85 -3.95
N PHE A 91 -7.00 6.40 -5.04
CA PHE A 91 -7.01 7.84 -5.31
C PHE A 91 -8.33 8.51 -4.91
N PRO A 92 -8.31 9.82 -4.60
CA PRO A 92 -9.55 10.58 -4.37
C PRO A 92 -10.53 10.42 -5.53
N GLU A 93 -11.82 10.31 -5.22
CA GLU A 93 -12.93 10.18 -6.18
C GLU A 93 -12.88 8.94 -7.12
N HIS A 94 -11.90 8.05 -6.94
CA HIS A 94 -11.77 6.85 -7.74
C HIS A 94 -12.70 5.73 -7.23
N ALA A 95 -13.32 4.98 -8.15
CA ALA A 95 -14.29 3.93 -7.82
C ALA A 95 -13.76 2.83 -6.89
N LEU A 96 -12.44 2.61 -6.87
CA LEU A 96 -11.80 1.64 -5.97
C LEU A 96 -11.92 2.00 -4.48
N LEU A 97 -12.25 3.24 -4.12
CA LEU A 97 -12.56 3.60 -2.74
C LEU A 97 -13.86 2.93 -2.24
N ASP A 98 -14.74 2.58 -3.16
CA ASP A 98 -16.02 1.92 -2.87
C ASP A 98 -15.92 0.39 -2.94
N GLU A 99 -14.77 -0.18 -3.31
CA GLU A 99 -14.56 -1.63 -3.35
C GLU A 99 -14.69 -2.27 -1.95
N LYS A 100 -15.49 -3.34 -1.85
CA LYS A 100 -15.80 -4.03 -0.57
C LYS A 100 -15.47 -5.53 -0.58
N THR A 101 -15.14 -6.09 -1.74
CA THR A 101 -15.05 -7.52 -2.01
C THR A 101 -13.66 -7.96 -2.44
N LEU A 102 -13.05 -7.28 -3.42
CA LEU A 102 -11.70 -7.60 -3.88
C LEU A 102 -10.70 -7.24 -2.79
N LEU A 103 -9.68 -8.09 -2.61
CA LEU A 103 -8.57 -7.80 -1.69
C LEU A 103 -7.40 -7.13 -2.41
N ILE A 104 -7.16 -7.56 -3.65
CA ILE A 104 -6.23 -6.94 -4.60
C ILE A 104 -7.02 -6.56 -5.85
N ALA A 105 -6.85 -5.34 -6.34
CA ALA A 105 -7.53 -4.84 -7.52
C ALA A 105 -6.54 -4.37 -8.60
N PRO A 106 -6.85 -4.62 -9.88
CA PRO A 106 -6.23 -3.89 -10.98
C PRO A 106 -6.81 -2.47 -11.06
N ILE A 107 -5.99 -1.50 -11.44
CA ILE A 107 -6.41 -0.14 -11.81
C ILE A 107 -5.81 0.18 -13.17
N ALA A 108 -6.63 0.63 -14.12
CA ALA A 108 -6.16 0.92 -15.49
C ALA A 108 -6.08 2.44 -15.78
N ASP A 109 -6.65 3.24 -14.90
CA ASP A 109 -7.00 4.63 -15.06
C ASP A 109 -6.56 5.47 -13.84
N SER A 110 -5.43 5.12 -13.23
CA SER A 110 -4.82 5.94 -12.20
C SER A 110 -4.62 7.37 -12.71
N PRO A 111 -5.04 8.40 -11.95
CA PRO A 111 -4.84 9.80 -12.32
C PRO A 111 -3.35 10.20 -12.31
N LYS A 112 -2.48 9.34 -11.78
CA LYS A 112 -1.01 9.49 -11.82
C LYS A 112 -0.38 8.47 -12.74
N LEU A 113 0.63 8.90 -13.49
CA LEU A 113 1.45 8.01 -14.31
C LEU A 113 2.33 7.10 -13.43
N PRO A 114 2.62 5.87 -13.88
CA PRO A 114 1.89 5.13 -14.92
C PRO A 114 0.43 4.84 -14.52
N PRO A 115 -0.52 4.83 -15.48
CA PRO A 115 -1.96 4.73 -15.18
C PRO A 115 -2.37 3.32 -14.76
N GLN A 116 -1.64 2.29 -15.19
CA GLN A 116 -1.93 0.90 -14.87
C GLN A 116 -1.14 0.46 -13.63
N ARG A 117 -1.85 -0.10 -12.65
CA ARG A 117 -1.27 -0.55 -11.37
C ARG A 117 -2.05 -1.73 -10.82
N VAL A 118 -1.47 -2.42 -9.85
CA VAL A 118 -2.14 -3.42 -9.02
C VAL A 118 -2.04 -2.95 -7.58
N THR A 119 -3.14 -2.98 -6.84
CA THR A 119 -3.20 -2.38 -5.49
C THR A 119 -3.97 -3.24 -4.51
N MET A 120 -3.53 -3.20 -3.27
CA MET A 120 -4.30 -3.62 -2.12
C MET A 120 -5.47 -2.66 -1.91
N THR A 121 -6.63 -3.22 -1.56
CA THR A 121 -7.88 -2.48 -1.35
C THR A 121 -8.14 -2.26 0.15
N LEU A 122 -9.08 -1.36 0.47
CA LEU A 122 -9.46 -1.08 1.86
C LEU A 122 -9.89 -2.32 2.67
N PRO A 123 -10.64 -3.30 2.10
CA PRO A 123 -10.93 -4.56 2.80
C PRO A 123 -9.70 -5.27 3.37
N LEU A 124 -8.61 -5.36 2.59
CA LEU A 124 -7.39 -6.04 3.05
C LEU A 124 -6.56 -5.13 3.97
N ILE A 125 -6.43 -3.85 3.62
CA ILE A 125 -5.68 -2.87 4.44
C ILE A 125 -6.27 -2.77 5.85
N ASN A 126 -7.59 -2.66 5.97
CA ASN A 126 -8.28 -2.49 7.25
C ASN A 126 -8.45 -3.81 8.04
N ASN A 127 -7.93 -4.92 7.51
CA ASN A 127 -7.82 -6.19 8.21
C ASN A 127 -6.40 -6.44 8.76
N ALA A 128 -5.45 -5.53 8.60
CA ALA A 128 -4.11 -5.66 9.19
C ALA A 128 -4.13 -5.39 10.71
N LYS A 129 -3.21 -6.00 11.45
CA LYS A 129 -3.01 -5.75 12.90
C LYS A 129 -2.44 -4.36 13.16
N CYS A 130 -1.60 -3.86 12.25
CA CYS A 130 -0.98 -2.56 12.39
C CYS A 130 -0.81 -1.90 11.02
N CYS A 131 -1.32 -0.69 10.86
CA CYS A 131 -1.05 0.18 9.73
C CYS A 131 -0.22 1.37 10.22
N ILE A 132 0.90 1.65 9.56
CA ILE A 132 1.78 2.76 9.89
C ILE A 132 1.88 3.70 8.69
N PHE A 133 1.54 4.97 8.89
CA PHE A 133 2.01 6.02 7.98
C PHE A 133 3.30 6.63 8.54
N ALA A 134 4.42 6.37 7.88
CA ALA A 134 5.73 6.92 8.22
C ALA A 134 6.08 8.05 7.25
N MET A 135 6.11 9.29 7.74
CA MET A 135 6.25 10.48 6.89
C MET A 135 7.17 11.52 7.52
N CYS A 136 8.03 12.10 6.70
CA CYS A 136 8.97 13.14 7.11
C CYS A 136 8.94 14.34 6.16
N GLY A 137 9.34 15.48 6.69
CA GLY A 137 9.51 16.73 5.97
C GLY A 137 8.26 17.59 5.88
N THR A 138 8.49 18.90 5.82
CA THR A 138 7.45 19.95 5.74
C THR A 138 6.44 19.73 4.61
N SER A 139 6.84 19.11 3.49
CA SER A 139 5.97 18.86 2.33
C SER A 139 4.79 17.93 2.65
N LYS A 140 4.86 17.16 3.75
CA LYS A 140 3.78 16.27 4.20
C LYS A 140 2.80 16.94 5.16
N ALA A 141 3.20 18.03 5.82
CA ALA A 141 2.47 18.59 6.96
C ALA A 141 1.02 18.99 6.67
N GLU A 142 0.79 19.68 5.55
CA GLU A 142 -0.57 20.09 5.16
C GLU A 142 -1.45 18.87 4.89
N MET A 143 -0.94 17.85 4.21
CA MET A 143 -1.74 16.66 3.94
C MET A 143 -2.00 15.83 5.21
N VAL A 144 -1.02 15.74 6.12
CA VAL A 144 -1.22 15.13 7.44
C VAL A 144 -2.34 15.83 8.20
N LYS A 145 -2.35 17.17 8.21
CA LYS A 145 -3.42 17.95 8.84
C LYS A 145 -4.78 17.63 8.21
N ARG A 146 -4.88 17.71 6.88
CA ARG A 146 -6.14 17.48 6.16
C ARG A 146 -6.71 16.09 6.45
N VAL A 147 -5.87 15.06 6.46
CA VAL A 147 -6.31 13.67 6.64
C VAL A 147 -6.59 13.34 8.11
N PHE A 148 -5.69 13.69 9.03
CA PHE A 148 -5.70 13.16 10.40
C PHE A 148 -6.11 14.19 11.48
N VAL A 149 -6.26 15.48 11.12
CA VAL A 149 -6.71 16.53 12.03
C VAL A 149 -8.06 17.08 11.58
N ASP A 150 -8.15 17.50 10.32
CA ASP A 150 -9.40 18.04 9.75
C ASP A 150 -10.37 16.92 9.35
N MET A 151 -9.89 15.68 9.26
CA MET A 151 -10.67 14.49 8.90
C MET A 151 -11.41 14.66 7.56
N GLU A 152 -10.74 15.28 6.57
CA GLU A 152 -11.25 15.35 5.20
C GLU A 152 -11.45 13.93 4.64
N ASP A 153 -12.47 13.75 3.79
CA ASP A 153 -12.78 12.44 3.20
C ASP A 153 -11.78 12.05 2.09
N LEU A 154 -10.57 11.69 2.51
CA LEU A 154 -9.43 11.35 1.66
C LEU A 154 -9.03 9.88 1.84
N PRO A 155 -8.44 9.23 0.80
CA PRO A 155 -8.16 7.80 0.84
C PRO A 155 -7.35 7.33 2.04
N ALA A 156 -6.29 8.05 2.43
CA ALA A 156 -5.48 7.71 3.59
C ALA A 156 -6.26 7.76 4.91
N GLY A 157 -7.27 8.64 5.02
CA GLY A 157 -8.16 8.73 6.19
C GLY A 157 -9.17 7.58 6.27
N LYS A 158 -9.38 6.84 5.16
CA LYS A 158 -10.21 5.62 5.14
C LYS A 158 -9.46 4.38 5.62
N VAL A 159 -8.15 4.49 5.91
CA VAL A 159 -7.39 3.45 6.59
C VAL A 159 -7.76 3.47 8.07
N SER A 160 -8.51 2.46 8.49
CA SER A 160 -9.02 2.30 9.85
C SER A 160 -9.07 0.80 10.17
N PRO A 161 -7.94 0.20 10.58
CA PRO A 161 -7.87 -1.20 10.97
C PRO A 161 -8.93 -1.53 12.03
N LYS A 162 -9.79 -2.53 11.77
CA LYS A 162 -10.96 -2.80 12.64
C LYS A 162 -10.60 -3.42 13.99
N ASN A 163 -9.63 -4.34 13.97
CA ASN A 163 -9.13 -5.06 15.15
C ASN A 163 -7.65 -4.78 15.41
N GLY A 164 -7.11 -3.75 14.75
CA GLY A 164 -5.70 -3.39 14.78
C GLY A 164 -5.51 -1.93 15.14
N GLU A 165 -4.29 -1.44 14.98
CA GLU A 165 -3.91 -0.07 15.30
C GLU A 165 -3.49 0.70 14.05
N LEU A 166 -3.82 1.99 14.02
CA LEU A 166 -3.25 2.95 13.08
C LEU A 166 -2.25 3.82 13.82
N LEU A 167 -0.99 3.80 13.38
CA LEU A 167 0.09 4.62 13.95
C LEU A 167 0.57 5.65 12.93
N LEU A 168 0.82 6.86 13.42
CA LEU A 168 1.47 7.92 12.66
C LEU A 168 2.89 8.11 13.20
N ILE A 169 3.89 7.82 12.37
CA ILE A 169 5.29 8.08 12.69
C ILE A 169 5.72 9.30 11.88
N LEU A 170 5.79 10.45 12.55
CA LEU A 170 6.05 11.75 11.94
C LEU A 170 7.30 12.39 12.53
N ASP A 171 8.08 13.06 11.69
CA ASP A 171 9.04 14.03 12.20
C ASP A 171 8.33 15.32 12.65
N ALA A 172 9.08 16.23 13.29
CA ALA A 172 8.53 17.48 13.81
C ALA A 172 7.90 18.36 12.72
N GLU A 173 8.44 18.31 11.49
CA GLU A 173 7.94 19.11 10.38
C GLU A 173 6.62 18.56 9.81
N ALA A 174 6.55 17.25 9.53
CA ALA A 174 5.35 16.58 9.04
C ALA A 174 4.23 16.58 10.09
N GLY A 175 4.59 16.47 11.37
CA GLY A 175 3.65 16.44 12.51
C GLY A 175 3.31 17.81 13.09
N LYS A 176 3.72 18.93 12.48
CA LYS A 176 3.61 20.28 13.09
C LYS A 176 2.17 20.72 13.46
N TYR A 177 1.15 20.06 12.92
CA TYR A 177 -0.26 20.33 13.20
C TYR A 177 -0.96 19.28 14.09
N ILE A 178 -0.26 18.19 14.45
CA ILE A 178 -0.78 17.17 15.36
C ILE A 178 -0.60 17.71 16.79
N GLN A 179 -1.71 17.82 17.53
CA GLN A 179 -1.64 18.12 18.96
C GLN A 179 -1.18 16.86 19.71
N LYS A 180 -0.20 17.03 20.62
CA LYS A 180 0.32 15.94 21.47
C LYS A 180 -0.65 15.58 22.58
#